data_AF-A0A498EP77-F1
#
_entry.id   AF-A0A498EP77-F1
#
_cell.length_a   1.000
_cell.length_b   1.000
_cell.length_c   1.000
_cell.angle_alpha   90.00
_cell.angle_beta   90.00
_cell.angle_gamma   90.00
#
_symmetry.space_group_name_H-M   'P 1'
#
loop_
_entity.id
_entity.type
_entity.pdbx_description
1 polymer ?
#
loop_
_entity_poly.entity_id
_entity_poly.type
_entity_poly.pdbx_seq_one_letter_code
_entity_poly.pdbx_strand_id
1 'polypeptide(L)'
;GSLVVELVSPEDIFLFKAVAGRVDDIEDMFSLMQTGLEFDVVEAELEMQVELLEQELFVTYVNEALTDLTEQHNVTTPLHGPVAEITERVYEELEVLHALDEPKSVADLQQELDWPAADVQEIVRRLEEKDTVAVTDGRVERRSTTI
;
A
#
# COMPACT_ATOMS: atom_id res chain seq x y z
N GLY A 1 -22.67 15.91 30.02
CA GLY A 1 -22.36 14.79 29.12
C GLY A 1 -21.06 14.18 29.56
N SER A 2 -20.92 12.85 29.51
CA SER A 2 -19.64 12.19 29.76
C SER A 2 -18.81 12.22 28.48
N LEU A 3 -17.74 12.99 28.47
CA LEU A 3 -16.68 12.85 27.47
C LEU A 3 -15.89 11.60 27.87
N VAL A 4 -15.89 10.59 26.99
CA VAL A 4 -15.00 9.43 27.12
C VAL A 4 -13.78 9.76 26.27
N VAL A 5 -12.62 9.86 26.92
CA VAL A 5 -11.33 10.03 26.25
C VAL A 5 -10.77 8.64 26.06
N GLU A 6 -10.85 8.12 24.83
CA GLU A 6 -10.08 6.94 24.43
C GLU A 6 -8.66 7.40 24.11
N LEU A 7 -7.66 6.75 24.73
CA LEU A 7 -6.26 7.02 24.45
C LEU A 7 -5.91 6.32 23.15
N VAL A 8 -5.70 7.10 22.09
CA VAL A 8 -5.09 6.62 20.84
C VAL A 8 -3.58 6.63 21.04
N SER A 9 -2.89 5.57 20.64
CA SER A 9 -1.43 5.52 20.79
C SER A 9 -0.76 6.54 19.85
N PRO A 10 0.38 7.13 20.23
CA PRO A 10 1.17 7.97 19.33
C PRO A 10 1.51 7.29 17.99
N GLU A 11 1.67 5.97 18.01
CA GLU A 11 1.91 5.11 16.85
C GLU A 11 0.73 5.10 15.87
N ASP A 12 -0.50 4.92 16.38
CA ASP A 12 -1.71 4.99 15.55
C ASP A 12 -1.90 6.39 14.97
N ILE A 13 -1.61 7.44 15.76
CA ILE A 13 -1.68 8.82 15.27
C ILE A 13 -0.65 9.03 14.16
N PHE A 14 0.57 8.50 14.30
CA PHE A 14 1.60 8.60 13.27
C PHE A 14 1.13 7.98 11.95
N LEU A 15 0.57 6.77 11.96
CA LEU A 15 0.01 6.14 10.75
C LEU A 15 -1.16 6.93 10.17
N PHE A 16 -2.07 7.39 11.03
CA PHE A 16 -3.21 8.19 10.59
C PHE A 16 -2.76 9.45 9.86
N LYS A 17 -1.70 10.12 10.36
CA LYS A 17 -1.10 11.29 9.71
C LYS A 17 -0.46 10.92 8.37
N ALA A 18 0.27 9.81 8.32
CA ALA A 18 0.90 9.34 7.09
C ALA A 18 -0.11 9.05 5.96
N VAL A 19 -1.33 8.62 6.29
CA VAL A 19 -2.38 8.35 5.29
C VAL A 19 -3.21 9.60 4.95
N ALA A 20 -3.36 10.55 5.88
CA ALA A 20 -4.29 11.67 5.73
C ALA A 20 -3.91 12.71 4.66
N GLY A 21 -2.61 12.87 4.37
CA GLY A 21 -2.12 13.68 3.25
C GLY A 21 -2.41 15.18 3.36
N ARG A 22 -2.54 15.75 4.57
CA ARG A 22 -2.73 17.20 4.76
C ARG A 22 -1.39 17.91 4.90
N VAL A 23 -1.39 19.21 4.58
CA VAL A 23 -0.18 20.05 4.52
C VAL A 23 0.67 19.98 5.80
N ASP A 24 0.05 19.94 6.98
CA ASP A 24 0.76 19.95 8.27
C ASP A 24 1.07 18.54 8.80
N ASP A 25 0.64 17.47 8.12
CA ASP A 25 0.76 16.10 8.66
C ASP A 25 2.22 15.63 8.74
N ILE A 26 3.10 16.09 7.84
CA ILE A 26 4.54 15.75 7.88
C ILE A 26 5.24 16.36 9.10
N GLU A 27 4.92 17.62 9.44
CA GLU A 27 5.44 18.28 10.65
C GLU A 27 4.93 17.62 11.94
N ASP A 28 3.66 17.18 11.92
CA ASP A 28 3.08 16.41 13.02
C ASP A 28 3.78 15.04 13.16
N MET A 29 4.02 14.32 12.06
CA MET A 29 4.78 13.06 12.05
C MET A 29 6.19 13.25 12.61
N PHE A 30 6.90 14.29 12.16
CA PHE A 30 8.24 14.61 12.66
C PHE A 30 8.22 14.93 14.17
N SER A 31 7.21 15.65 14.65
CA SER A 31 7.03 15.95 16.07
C SER A 31 6.74 14.69 16.91
N LEU A 32 5.91 13.78 16.39
CA LEU A 32 5.58 12.51 17.06
C LEU A 32 6.82 11.61 17.21
N MET A 33 7.68 11.53 16.19
CA MET A 33 8.91 10.74 16.26
C MET A 33 9.82 11.15 17.43
N GLN A 34 9.84 12.43 17.80
CA GLN A 34 10.65 12.93 18.92
C GLN A 34 10.14 12.45 20.28
N THR A 35 8.93 11.89 20.34
CA THR A 35 8.34 11.34 21.57
C THR A 35 8.79 9.90 21.87
N GLY A 36 9.50 9.26 20.92
CA GLY A 36 10.06 7.92 21.08
C GLY A 36 9.12 6.81 20.62
N LEU A 37 8.56 6.94 19.40
CA LEU A 37 7.67 5.95 18.80
C LEU A 37 8.30 4.56 18.75
N GLU A 38 7.51 3.54 19.05
CA GLU A 38 7.88 2.13 18.89
C GLU A 38 7.53 1.69 17.45
N PHE A 39 8.49 1.80 16.53
CA PHE A 39 8.24 1.50 15.11
C PHE A 39 7.80 0.04 14.84
N ASP A 40 8.18 -0.92 15.69
CA ASP A 40 7.68 -2.29 15.60
C ASP A 40 6.16 -2.35 15.84
N VAL A 41 5.62 -1.48 16.70
CA VAL A 41 4.16 -1.35 16.94
C VAL A 41 3.50 -0.66 15.75
N VAL A 42 4.15 0.36 15.18
CA VAL A 42 3.66 1.05 13.97
C VAL A 42 3.60 0.08 12.79
N GLU A 43 4.60 -0.77 12.61
CA GLU A 43 4.63 -1.78 11.55
C GLU A 43 3.53 -2.82 11.74
N ALA A 44 3.36 -3.35 12.96
CA ALA A 44 2.31 -4.31 13.27
C ALA A 44 0.90 -3.74 13.05
N GLU A 45 0.67 -2.47 13.36
CA GLU A 45 -0.61 -1.80 13.12
C GLU A 45 -0.86 -1.60 11.62
N LEU A 46 0.17 -1.24 10.85
CA LEU A 46 0.08 -1.16 9.38
C LEU A 46 -0.30 -2.51 8.76
N GLU A 47 0.37 -3.59 9.16
CA GLU A 47 0.06 -4.95 8.73
C GLU A 47 -1.38 -5.34 9.08
N MET A 48 -1.82 -5.05 10.30
CA MET A 48 -3.20 -5.32 10.74
C MET A 48 -4.22 -4.54 9.88
N GLN A 49 -3.95 -3.29 9.55
CA GLN A 49 -4.85 -2.48 8.70
C GLN A 49 -4.93 -3.01 7.27
N VAL A 50 -3.81 -3.48 6.70
CA VAL A 50 -3.81 -4.16 5.40
C VAL A 50 -4.71 -5.40 5.43
N GLU A 51 -4.55 -6.24 6.45
CA GLU A 51 -5.38 -7.45 6.61
C GLU A 51 -6.86 -7.13 6.83
N LEU A 52 -7.18 -6.11 7.65
CA LEU A 52 -8.56 -5.75 7.98
C LEU A 52 -9.32 -5.09 6.82
N LEU A 53 -8.61 -4.32 5.98
CA LEU A 53 -9.20 -3.63 4.83
C LEU A 53 -9.20 -4.48 3.56
N GLU A 54 -8.45 -5.59 3.58
CA GLU A 54 -8.16 -6.43 2.41
C GLU A 54 -7.65 -5.60 1.22
N GLN A 55 -6.91 -4.53 1.52
CA GLN A 55 -6.46 -3.51 0.56
C GLN A 55 -5.06 -3.01 0.92
N GLU A 56 -4.20 -2.89 -0.08
CA GLU A 56 -2.83 -2.41 0.07
C GLU A 56 -2.66 -0.99 -0.51
N LEU A 57 -3.62 -0.46 -1.28
CA LEU A 57 -3.48 0.85 -1.93
C LEU A 57 -3.16 2.00 -0.96
N PHE A 58 -3.71 1.99 0.25
CA PHE A 58 -3.46 3.07 1.21
C PHE A 58 -1.99 3.15 1.65
N VAL A 59 -1.23 2.04 1.52
CA VAL A 59 0.19 1.98 1.86
C VAL A 59 1.02 2.87 0.93
N THR A 60 0.54 3.14 -0.29
CA THR A 60 1.23 4.09 -1.19
C THR A 60 1.22 5.51 -0.64
N TYR A 61 0.18 5.91 0.09
CA TYR A 61 0.13 7.21 0.77
C TYR A 61 1.11 7.26 1.95
N VAL A 62 1.23 6.15 2.70
CA VAL A 62 2.24 6.03 3.75
C VAL A 62 3.65 6.17 3.15
N ASN A 63 3.91 5.53 2.00
CA ASN A 63 5.19 5.64 1.31
C ASN A 63 5.53 7.07 0.88
N GLU A 64 4.54 7.79 0.33
CA GLU A 64 4.67 9.21 -0.03
C GLU A 64 5.00 10.04 1.21
N ALA A 65 4.26 9.89 2.30
CA ALA A 65 4.51 10.62 3.54
C ALA A 65 5.89 10.33 4.15
N LEU A 66 6.37 9.08 4.10
CA LEU A 66 7.72 8.72 4.54
C LEU A 66 8.80 9.34 3.65
N THR A 67 8.58 9.38 2.34
CA THR A 67 9.46 10.05 1.38
C THR A 67 9.54 11.54 1.69
N ASP A 68 8.39 12.20 1.86
CA ASP A 68 8.30 13.62 2.21
C ASP A 68 8.98 13.93 3.54
N LEU A 69 8.82 13.07 4.54
CA LEU A 69 9.50 13.19 5.83
C LEU A 69 11.03 13.13 5.66
N THR A 70 11.52 12.26 4.78
CA THR A 70 12.95 12.21 4.42
C THR A 70 13.38 13.49 3.69
N GLU A 71 12.61 13.97 2.72
CA GLU A 71 12.97 15.15 1.93
C GLU A 71 12.96 16.45 2.76
N GLN A 72 11.98 16.61 3.64
CA GLN A 72 11.78 17.85 4.41
C GLN A 72 12.63 17.90 5.67
N HIS A 73 12.83 16.76 6.34
CA HIS A 73 13.50 16.70 7.65
C HIS A 73 14.78 15.86 7.66
N ASN A 74 15.13 15.20 6.56
CA ASN A 74 16.30 14.31 6.46
C ASN A 74 16.27 13.18 7.51
N VAL A 75 15.06 12.63 7.75
CA VAL A 75 14.79 11.56 8.72
C VAL A 75 14.33 10.32 7.98
N THR A 76 14.98 9.19 8.26
CA THR A 76 14.53 7.87 7.81
C THR A 76 13.96 7.06 8.98
N THR A 77 13.05 6.15 8.67
CA THR A 77 12.38 5.27 9.65
C THR A 77 12.57 3.81 9.25
N PRO A 78 12.48 2.86 10.22
CA PRO A 78 12.47 1.44 9.91
C PRO A 78 11.37 1.03 8.91
N LEU A 79 10.25 1.76 8.86
CA LEU A 79 9.12 1.49 7.96
C LEU A 79 9.43 1.68 6.47
N HIS A 80 10.47 2.43 6.11
CA HIS A 80 10.74 2.74 4.69
C HIS A 80 10.93 1.49 3.83
N GLY A 81 11.57 0.45 4.36
CA GLY A 81 11.75 -0.82 3.65
C GLY A 81 10.42 -1.54 3.43
N PRO A 82 9.74 -1.96 4.51
CA PRO A 82 8.47 -2.68 4.42
C PRO A 82 7.40 -1.96 3.59
N VAL A 83 7.26 -0.64 3.79
CA VAL A 83 6.28 0.18 3.06
C VAL A 83 6.61 0.28 1.57
N ALA A 84 7.90 0.40 1.21
CA ALA A 84 8.32 0.43 -0.19
C ALA A 84 8.06 -0.92 -0.88
N GLU A 85 8.32 -2.04 -0.20
CA GLU A 85 8.05 -3.39 -0.73
C GLU A 85 6.56 -3.62 -0.99
N ILE A 86 5.68 -3.16 -0.09
CA ILE A 86 4.22 -3.22 -0.32
C ILE A 86 3.83 -2.31 -1.50
N THR A 87 4.35 -1.09 -1.53
CA THR A 87 4.05 -0.10 -2.57
C THR A 87 4.44 -0.57 -3.97
N GLU A 88 5.62 -1.21 -4.12
CA GLU A 88 6.06 -1.78 -5.38
C GLU A 88 5.09 -2.86 -5.88
N ARG A 89 4.68 -3.79 -5.00
CA ARG A 89 3.69 -4.82 -5.32
C ARG A 89 2.35 -4.22 -5.77
N VAL A 90 1.89 -3.16 -5.11
CA VAL A 90 0.65 -2.44 -5.47
C VAL A 90 0.77 -1.83 -6.87
N TYR A 91 1.90 -1.19 -7.21
CA TYR A 91 2.07 -0.61 -8.54
C TYR A 91 2.14 -1.66 -9.65
N GLU A 92 2.83 -2.78 -9.43
CA GLU A 92 2.83 -3.90 -10.37
C GLU A 92 1.39 -4.40 -10.66
N GLU A 93 0.59 -4.52 -9.61
CA GLU A 93 -0.81 -4.93 -9.71
C GLU A 93 -1.67 -3.91 -10.47
N LEU A 94 -1.48 -2.61 -10.21
CA LEU A 94 -2.17 -1.54 -10.95
C LEU A 94 -1.80 -1.54 -12.43
N GLU A 95 -0.54 -1.78 -12.79
CA GLU A 95 -0.11 -1.84 -14.18
C GLU A 95 -0.76 -3.00 -14.93
N VAL A 96 -0.83 -4.20 -14.33
CA VAL A 96 -1.57 -5.33 -14.90
C VAL A 96 -3.06 -5.00 -15.05
N LEU A 97 -3.68 -4.39 -14.03
CA LEU A 97 -5.09 -3.99 -14.10
C LEU A 97 -5.36 -2.90 -15.13
N HIS A 98 -4.38 -2.02 -15.39
CA HIS A 98 -4.47 -1.00 -16.42
C HIS A 98 -4.36 -1.60 -17.82
N ALA A 99 -3.47 -2.58 -18.01
CA ALA A 99 -3.37 -3.35 -19.24
C ALA A 99 -4.60 -4.24 -19.48
N LEU A 100 -5.40 -4.56 -18.47
CA LEU A 100 -6.67 -5.30 -18.60
C LEU A 100 -7.87 -4.38 -18.95
N ASP A 101 -7.78 -3.68 -20.08
CA ASP A 101 -8.91 -2.94 -20.66
C ASP A 101 -9.97 -3.86 -21.29
N GLU A 102 -9.55 -5.05 -21.73
CA GLU A 102 -10.38 -6.18 -22.13
C GLU A 102 -9.80 -7.49 -21.56
N PRO A 103 -10.56 -8.60 -21.55
CA PRO A 103 -10.01 -9.90 -21.15
C PRO A 103 -8.79 -10.27 -22.02
N LYS A 104 -7.63 -10.55 -21.41
CA LYS A 104 -6.37 -10.86 -22.12
C LYS A 104 -5.75 -12.16 -21.63
N SER A 105 -4.97 -12.84 -22.47
CA SER A 105 -4.17 -13.97 -21.98
C SER A 105 -2.93 -13.46 -21.24
N VAL A 106 -2.33 -14.29 -20.39
CA VAL A 106 -1.05 -13.96 -19.74
C VAL A 106 0.05 -13.66 -20.77
N ALA A 107 0.04 -14.32 -21.93
CA ALA A 107 1.00 -14.05 -23.00
C ALA A 107 0.80 -12.67 -23.65
N ASP A 108 -0.46 -12.23 -23.79
CA ASP A 108 -0.76 -10.89 -24.30
C ASP A 108 -0.31 -9.82 -23.29
N LEU A 109 -0.60 -10.02 -22.00
CA LEU A 109 -0.14 -9.13 -20.92
C LEU A 109 1.39 -9.06 -20.85
N GLN A 110 2.07 -10.20 -20.98
CA GLN A 110 3.53 -10.28 -21.04
C GLN A 110 4.09 -9.40 -22.17
N GLN A 111 3.50 -9.49 -23.37
CA GLN A 111 3.97 -8.74 -24.53
C GLN A 111 3.70 -7.23 -24.39
N GLU A 112 2.57 -6.86 -23.79
CA GLU A 112 2.18 -5.46 -23.61
C GLU A 112 3.00 -4.76 -22.51
N LEU A 113 3.25 -5.45 -21.40
CA LEU A 113 4.02 -4.94 -20.26
C LEU A 113 5.53 -5.07 -20.44
N ASP A 114 5.99 -5.85 -21.43
CA ASP A 114 7.41 -6.22 -21.63
C ASP A 114 8.04 -6.88 -20.39
N TRP A 115 7.26 -7.70 -19.68
CA TRP A 115 7.66 -8.37 -18.44
C TRP A 115 7.87 -9.89 -18.65
N PRO A 116 8.62 -10.57 -17.78
CA PRO A 116 8.70 -12.03 -17.79
C PRO A 116 7.35 -12.69 -17.53
N ALA A 117 7.06 -13.79 -18.23
CA ALA A 117 5.81 -14.54 -18.04
C ALA A 117 5.59 -14.99 -16.60
N ALA A 118 6.67 -15.35 -15.90
CA ALA A 118 6.61 -15.79 -14.51
C ALA A 118 6.13 -14.67 -13.58
N ASP A 119 6.60 -13.44 -13.80
CA ASP A 119 6.25 -12.28 -12.98
C ASP A 119 4.78 -11.89 -13.20
N VAL A 120 4.34 -11.84 -14.47
CA VAL A 120 2.93 -11.60 -14.79
C VAL A 120 2.02 -12.69 -14.21
N GLN A 121 2.43 -13.97 -14.25
CA GLN A 121 1.66 -15.06 -13.64
C GLN A 121 1.52 -14.89 -12.13
N GLU A 122 2.60 -14.51 -11.46
CA GLU A 122 2.60 -14.29 -10.03
C GLU A 122 1.72 -13.09 -9.64
N ILE A 123 1.77 -11.99 -10.39
CA ILE A 123 0.90 -10.83 -10.17
C ILE A 123 -0.57 -11.19 -10.40
N VAL A 124 -0.88 -11.93 -11.48
CA VAL A 124 -2.25 -12.42 -11.74
C VAL A 124 -2.74 -13.33 -10.61
N ARG A 125 -1.88 -14.18 -10.05
CA ARG A 125 -2.21 -15.03 -8.90
C ARG A 125 -2.58 -14.19 -7.68
N ARG A 126 -1.79 -13.16 -7.34
CA ARG A 126 -2.09 -12.24 -6.22
C ARG A 126 -3.42 -11.50 -6.45
N LEU A 127 -3.64 -11.00 -7.67
CA LEU A 127 -4.89 -10.33 -8.04
C LEU A 127 -6.11 -11.25 -8.00
N GLU A 128 -5.94 -12.54 -8.28
CA GLU A 128 -7.02 -13.54 -8.17
C GLU A 128 -7.31 -13.87 -6.69
N GLU A 129 -6.28 -13.95 -5.84
CA GLU A 129 -6.43 -14.10 -4.38
C GLU A 129 -7.18 -12.93 -3.73
N LYS A 130 -7.06 -11.73 -4.31
CA LYS A 130 -7.80 -10.52 -3.92
C LYS A 130 -9.19 -10.40 -4.57
N ASP A 131 -9.63 -11.39 -5.34
CA ASP A 131 -10.87 -11.35 -6.14
C ASP A 131 -10.94 -10.16 -7.15
N THR A 132 -9.81 -9.51 -7.44
CA THR A 132 -9.74 -8.35 -8.34
C THR A 132 -9.76 -8.76 -9.80
N VAL A 133 -9.26 -9.95 -10.12
CA VAL A 133 -9.36 -10.59 -11.44
C VAL A 133 -9.86 -12.01 -11.32
N ALA A 134 -10.20 -12.63 -12.45
CA ALA A 134 -10.40 -14.07 -12.54
C ALA A 134 -9.91 -14.62 -13.86
N VAL A 135 -9.48 -15.88 -13.84
CA VAL A 135 -9.06 -16.58 -15.05
C VAL A 135 -10.19 -17.46 -15.60
N THR A 136 -10.81 -17.03 -16.69
CA THR A 136 -11.87 -17.77 -17.41
C THR A 136 -11.35 -18.20 -18.78
N ASP A 137 -11.41 -19.50 -19.10
CA ASP A 137 -10.96 -20.04 -20.39
C ASP A 137 -9.55 -19.60 -20.83
N GLY A 138 -8.64 -19.44 -19.85
CA GLY A 138 -7.25 -19.00 -20.08
C GLY A 138 -7.09 -17.50 -20.35
N ARG A 139 -8.14 -16.70 -20.13
CA ARG A 139 -8.10 -15.23 -20.19
C ARG A 139 -8.30 -14.66 -18.79
N VAL A 140 -7.51 -13.66 -18.45
CA VAL A 140 -7.63 -12.89 -17.23
C VAL A 140 -8.68 -11.81 -17.46
N GLU A 141 -9.68 -11.77 -16.59
CA GLU A 141 -10.82 -10.85 -16.64
C GLU A 141 -10.82 -9.98 -15.38
N ARG A 142 -10.89 -8.65 -15.55
CA ARG A 142 -10.99 -7.72 -14.42
C ARG A 142 -12.37 -7.78 -13.77
N ARG A 143 -12.41 -7.94 -12.44
CA ARG A 143 -13.63 -7.97 -11.61
C ARG A 143 -13.79 -6.73 -10.74
N SER A 144 -12.68 -6.16 -10.27
CA SER A 144 -12.67 -4.96 -9.42
C SER A 144 -11.63 -3.95 -9.91
N THR A 145 -11.80 -2.70 -9.49
CA THR A 145 -10.80 -1.64 -9.68
C THR A 145 -9.99 -1.36 -8.42
N THR A 146 -10.34 -2.00 -7.32
CA THR A 146 -9.73 -1.77 -5.99
C THR A 146 -8.76 -2.90 -5.66
N ILE A 147 -7.62 -2.53 -5.07
CA ILE A 147 -6.56 -3.41 -4.57
C ILE A 147 -6.00 -2.87 -3.24
#